data_AF-A0A1K1RZ58-F1
#
_entry.id   AF-A0A1K1RZ58-F1
#
_cell.length_a   1.000
_cell.length_b   1.000
_cell.length_c   1.000
_cell.angle_alpha   90.00
_cell.angle_beta   90.00
_cell.angle_gamma   90.00
#
_symmetry.space_group_name_H-M   'P 1'
#
loop_
_entity.id
_entity.type
_entity.pdbx_description
1 polymer ?
#
loop_
_entity_poly.entity_id
_entity_poly.type
_entity_poly.pdbx_seq_one_letter_code
_entity_poly.pdbx_strand_id
1 'polypeptide(L)' 'MIKKAALLLVFMGGITSCTAVKEYEKVYINDPDMVLGTKKVDRYETNFHSYREAASGANGGKTGGGCGCN' A
#
# COMPACT_ATOMS: atom_id res chain seq x y z
N MET A 1 -4.97 -22.18 -33.47
CA MET A 1 -5.20 -20.75 -33.18
C MET A 1 -6.37 -20.55 -32.21
N ILE A 2 -7.52 -21.21 -32.42
CA ILE A 2 -8.72 -21.13 -31.54
C ILE A 2 -8.44 -21.43 -30.06
N LYS A 3 -7.61 -22.43 -29.72
CA LYS A 3 -7.27 -22.75 -28.32
C LYS A 3 -6.56 -21.61 -27.57
N LYS A 4 -5.69 -20.85 -28.26
CA LYS A 4 -5.00 -19.68 -27.68
C LYS A 4 -5.97 -18.50 -27.50
N ALA A 5 -6.89 -18.30 -28.45
CA ALA A 5 -7.93 -17.29 -28.37
C ALA A 5 -8.90 -17.55 -27.20
N ALA A 6 -9.32 -18.81 -27.00
CA ALA A 6 -10.17 -19.18 -25.88
C ALA A 6 -9.50 -18.93 -24.51
N LEU A 7 -8.21 -19.24 -24.41
CA LEU A 7 -7.43 -19.05 -23.17
C LEU A 7 -7.24 -17.55 -22.84
N LEU A 8 -7.02 -16.71 -23.86
CA LEU A 8 -6.99 -15.24 -23.72
C LEU A 8 -8.34 -14.67 -23.27
N LEU A 9 -9.45 -15.19 -23.80
CA LEU A 9 -10.81 -14.77 -23.44
C LEU A 9 -11.13 -15.08 -21.97
N VAL A 10 -10.77 -16.27 -21.49
CA VAL A 10 -10.92 -16.65 -20.07
C VAL A 10 -10.08 -15.74 -19.18
N PHE A 11 -8.84 -15.45 -19.57
CA PHE A 11 -7.95 -14.60 -18.79
C PHE A 11 -8.48 -13.17 -18.69
N MET A 12 -8.93 -12.58 -19.80
CA MET A 12 -9.52 -11.23 -19.81
C MET A 12 -10.79 -11.12 -18.94
N GLY A 13 -11.62 -12.16 -18.89
CA GLY A 13 -12.79 -12.19 -18.03
C GLY A 13 -12.48 -12.18 -16.53
N GLY A 14 -11.33 -12.72 -16.11
CA GLY A 14 -10.95 -12.80 -14.69
C GLY A 14 -10.41 -11.50 -14.10
N ILE A 15 -9.94 -10.56 -14.92
CA ILE A 15 -9.28 -9.32 -14.45
C ILE A 15 -10.28 -8.19 -14.16
N THR A 16 -11.53 -8.33 -14.63
CA THR A 16 -12.57 -7.29 -14.50
C THR A 16 -13.28 -7.28 -13.14
N SER A 17 -13.04 -8.27 -12.29
CA SER A 17 -13.72 -8.39 -10.98
C SER A 17 -13.12 -7.52 -9.87
N CYS A 18 -11.98 -6.86 -10.11
CA CYS A 18 -11.38 -5.97 -9.12
C CYS A 18 -12.21 -4.70 -8.99
N THR A 19 -12.71 -4.43 -7.78
CA THR A 19 -13.53 -3.24 -7.48
C THR A 19 -12.99 -2.53 -6.25
N ALA A 20 -13.19 -1.21 -6.18
CA ALA A 20 -12.81 -0.44 -5.01
C ALA A 20 -13.74 -0.80 -3.84
N VAL A 21 -13.14 -1.13 -2.69
CA VAL A 21 -13.86 -1.41 -1.45
C VAL A 21 -14.45 -0.10 -0.92
N LYS A 22 -15.69 -0.14 -0.44
CA LYS A 22 -16.33 1.04 0.14
C LYS A 22 -15.60 1.44 1.41
N GLU A 23 -15.51 2.75 1.67
CA GLU A 23 -14.70 3.28 2.77
C GLU A 23 -15.05 2.67 4.15
N TYR A 24 -16.33 2.44 4.42
CA TYR A 24 -16.79 1.84 5.68
C TYR A 24 -16.54 0.33 5.78
N GLU A 25 -16.36 -0.37 4.66
CA GLU A 25 -16.01 -1.81 4.64
C GLU A 25 -14.51 -2.02 4.88
N LYS A 26 -13.68 -0.99 4.65
CA LYS A 26 -12.24 -1.05 4.92
C LYS A 26 -11.93 -1.33 6.39
N VAL A 27 -12.83 -1.03 7.33
CA VAL A 27 -12.64 -1.36 8.76
C VAL A 27 -12.41 -2.85 9.01
N TYR A 28 -12.92 -3.72 8.15
CA TYR A 28 -12.75 -5.18 8.27
C TYR A 28 -11.46 -5.70 7.63
N ILE A 29 -10.77 -4.86 6.85
CA ILE A 29 -9.57 -5.21 6.09
C ILE A 29 -8.34 -4.46 6.63
N ASN A 30 -8.55 -3.29 7.22
CA ASN A 30 -7.51 -2.43 7.76
C ASN A 30 -6.86 -3.09 8.99
N ASP A 31 -5.67 -3.62 8.79
CA ASP A 31 -4.80 -4.05 9.88
C ASP A 31 -4.18 -2.81 10.57
N PRO A 32 -4.13 -2.74 11.91
CA PRO A 32 -3.44 -1.67 12.63
C PRO A 32 -1.99 -1.43 12.18
N ASP A 33 -1.30 -2.46 11.67
CA ASP A 33 0.06 -2.36 11.16
C ASP A 33 0.14 -1.77 9.74
N MET A 34 -0.98 -1.63 9.02
CA MET A 34 -1.02 -0.99 7.70
C MET A 34 -1.11 0.55 7.76
N VAL A 35 -1.15 1.14 8.95
CA VAL A 35 -1.08 2.59 9.09
C VAL A 35 0.26 3.07 8.56
N LEU A 36 0.23 3.92 7.52
CA LEU A 36 1.40 4.59 6.96
C LEU A 36 1.96 5.59 7.98
N GLY A 37 2.69 5.10 8.97
CA GLY A 37 3.21 5.89 10.06
C GLY A 37 4.18 5.10 10.91
N THR A 38 5.23 5.76 11.39
CA THR A 38 6.20 5.14 12.28
C THR A 38 5.56 4.89 13.65
N LYS A 39 5.75 3.68 14.20
CA LYS A 39 5.29 3.38 15.55
C LYS A 39 6.04 4.27 16.53
N LYS A 40 5.38 4.69 17.61
CA LYS A 40 5.97 5.61 18.61
C LYS A 40 7.25 5.05 19.25
N VAL A 41 7.33 3.72 19.38
CA VAL A 41 8.49 3.02 19.94
C VAL A 41 9.74 3.12 19.05
N ASP A 42 9.57 3.23 17.73
CA ASP A 42 10.66 3.25 16.74
C ASP A 42 11.19 4.68 16.49
N ARG A 43 10.79 5.65 17.31
CA ARG A 43 11.19 7.07 17.17
C ARG A 43 12.71 7.24 17.17
N TYR A 44 13.42 6.49 18.01
CA TYR A 44 14.87 6.62 18.13
C TYR A 44 15.60 6.09 16.90
N GLU A 45 15.14 4.97 16.34
CA GLU A 45 15.65 4.40 15.09
C GLU A 45 15.39 5.36 13.92
N THR A 46 14.16 5.87 13.83
CA THR A 46 13.78 6.85 12.79
C THR A 46 14.66 8.10 12.85
N ASN A 47 14.91 8.62 14.05
CA ASN A 47 15.81 9.76 14.24
C ASN A 47 17.24 9.43 13.81
N PHE A 48 17.74 8.24 14.13
CA PHE A 48 19.07 7.81 13.72
C PHE A 48 19.20 7.83 12.19
N HIS A 49 18.26 7.23 11.46
CA HIS A 49 18.26 7.22 10.00
C HIS A 49 18.11 8.63 9.42
N SER A 50 17.23 9.47 9.97
CA SER A 50 17.08 10.85 9.49
C SER A 50 18.33 11.69 9.74
N TYR A 51 18.94 11.62 10.93
CA TYR A 51 20.10 12.45 11.25
C TYR A 51 21.39 11.98 10.59
N ARG A 52 21.60 10.66 10.45
CA ARG A 52 22.87 10.12 9.95
C ARG A 52 22.86 9.79 8.47
N GLU A 53 21.71 9.39 7.93
CA GLU A 53 21.58 8.90 6.56
C GLU A 53 20.76 9.84 5.69
N ALA A 54 20.30 10.98 6.25
CA ALA A 54 19.37 11.90 5.59
C ALA A 54 18.11 11.20 5.07
N ALA A 55 17.71 10.09 5.72
CA ALA A 55 16.57 9.31 5.29
C ALA A 55 15.28 10.10 5.52
N SER A 56 14.47 10.23 4.46
CA SER A 56 13.11 10.74 4.50
C SER A 56 12.15 9.61 4.11
N GLY A 57 11.38 9.12 5.07
CA GLY A 57 10.51 7.95 4.93
C GLY A 57 9.03 8.29 4.74
N ALA A 58 8.25 7.30 4.30
CA ALA A 58 6.79 7.36 4.11
C ALA A 58 6.01 7.33 5.43
N ASN A 59 6.29 8.27 6.34
CA ASN A 59 5.74 8.28 7.70
C ASN A 59 4.30 8.83 7.80
N GLY A 60 3.59 8.95 6.69
CA GLY A 60 2.22 9.52 6.60
C GLY A 60 2.09 11.00 6.98
N GLY A 61 3.17 11.67 7.35
CA GLY A 61 3.21 13.10 7.64
C GLY A 61 3.56 13.93 6.41
N LYS A 62 3.27 15.25 6.47
CA LYS A 62 3.57 16.20 5.38
C LYS A 62 5.04 16.24 4.96
N THR A 63 5.95 15.89 5.88
CA THR A 63 7.41 15.88 5.66
C THR A 63 7.94 14.51 5.24
N GLY A 64 7.12 13.45 5.32
CA GLY A 64 7.47 12.09 4.94
C GLY A 64 6.75 11.69 3.67
N GLY A 65 7.24 12.15 2.53
CA GLY A 65 6.62 12.05 1.20
C GLY A 65 6.62 10.64 0.62
N GLY A 66 5.98 9.69 1.29
CA GLY A 66 5.58 8.45 0.63
C GLY A 66 4.55 8.74 -0.46
N CYS A 67 4.55 7.95 -1.54
CA CYS A 67 3.39 7.82 -2.40
C CYS A 67 2.28 7.25 -1.51
N GLY A 68 1.44 8.13 -0.96
CA GLY A 68 0.37 7.77 -0.03
C GLY A 68 -0.63 6.85 -0.74
N CYS A 69 -0.37 5.55 -0.71
CA CYS A 69 -1.32 4.54 -1.13
C CYS A 69 -2.26 4.26 0.05
N ASN A 70 -3.19 5.17 0.31
CA ASN A 70 -4.43 4.85 1.01
C ASN A 70 -5.60 5.45 0.23
#